data_AF-A0A0C9SY84-F1
#
_entry.id   AF-A0A0C9SY84-F1
#
_cell.length_a   1.000
_cell.length_b   1.000
_cell.length_c   1.000
_cell.angle_alpha   90.00
_cell.angle_beta   90.00
_cell.angle_gamma   90.00
#
_symmetry.space_group_name_H-M   'P 1'
#
loop_
_entity.id
_entity.type
_entity.pdbx_description
1 polymer ?
#
loop_
_entity_poly.entity_id
_entity_poly.type
_entity_poly.pdbx_seq_one_letter_code
_entity_poly.pdbx_strand_id
1 'polypeptide(L)'
;GAQKRGSGGDALTDANSQLWYGTISVGTPANTYTVDFDTGSSDLFLPGPNCGSTCSGHAVYNPSSSSTSKDLGKTFSLLYGDDSTVTGEQYTDTLSISGLT
;
A
#
# COMPACT_ATOMS: atom_id res chain seq x y z
N GLY A 1 -3.81 28.02 10.48
CA GLY A 1 -3.70 27.33 9.19
C GLY A 1 -2.77 26.15 9.35
N ALA A 2 -3.05 25.01 8.71
CA ALA A 2 -2.19 23.84 8.79
C ALA A 2 -0.79 24.17 8.22
N GLN A 3 0.26 23.93 9.01
CA GLN A 3 1.65 24.07 8.57
C GLN A 3 2.08 22.81 7.82
N LYS A 4 2.90 22.98 6.77
CA LYS A 4 3.49 21.87 6.01
C LYS A 4 4.38 21.04 6.95
N ARG A 5 4.07 19.75 7.12
CA ARG A 5 4.79 18.85 8.04
C ARG A 5 6.13 18.34 7.49
N GLY A 6 6.32 18.38 6.17
CA GLY A 6 7.55 17.95 5.50
C GLY A 6 7.41 17.94 3.97
N SER A 7 8.48 17.59 3.27
CA SER A 7 8.46 17.25 1.84
C SER A 7 9.52 16.20 1.53
N GLY A 8 9.17 15.27 0.65
CA GLY A 8 10.05 14.31 0.02
C GLY A 8 9.76 14.25 -1.49
N GLY A 9 10.69 13.69 -2.25
CA GLY A 9 10.51 13.41 -3.67
C GLY A 9 10.73 11.93 -3.93
N ASP A 10 9.74 11.29 -4.57
CA ASP A 10 9.82 9.89 -4.99
C ASP A 10 10.03 9.82 -6.50
N ALA A 11 10.95 8.98 -6.94
CA ALA A 11 11.18 8.76 -8.36
C ALA A 11 10.23 7.65 -8.82
N LEU A 12 9.28 8.00 -9.69
CA LEU A 12 8.32 7.04 -10.23
C LEU A 12 8.85 6.41 -11.53
N THR A 13 8.49 5.15 -11.73
CA THR A 13 8.78 4.40 -12.96
C THR A 13 7.52 4.34 -13.81
N ASP A 14 7.67 4.66 -15.09
CA ASP A 14 6.60 4.52 -16.08
C ASP A 14 6.39 3.05 -16.45
N ALA A 15 5.15 2.58 -16.37
CA ALA A 15 4.73 1.28 -16.89
C ALA A 15 3.93 1.49 -18.19
N ASN A 16 4.65 1.73 -19.29
CA ASN A 16 4.09 1.87 -20.63
C ASN A 16 2.99 2.95 -20.74
N SER A 17 3.11 4.05 -19.98
CA SER A 17 2.14 5.13 -19.90
C SER A 17 0.75 4.71 -19.43
N GLN A 18 0.62 3.54 -18.79
CA GLN A 18 -0.64 3.07 -18.19
C GLN A 18 -0.72 3.40 -16.71
N LEU A 19 0.40 3.27 -15.98
CA LEU A 19 0.50 3.55 -14.55
C LEU A 19 1.91 4.01 -14.18
N TRP A 20 2.04 4.69 -13.04
CA TRP A 20 3.31 5.20 -12.52
C TRP A 20 3.53 4.66 -11.11
N TYR A 21 4.46 3.74 -10.99
CA TYR A 21 4.71 3.06 -9.72
C TYR A 21 5.99 3.56 -9.05
N GLY A 22 5.99 3.47 -7.72
CA GLY A 22 7.15 3.79 -6.88
C GLY A 22 7.20 2.87 -5.67
N THR A 23 8.05 3.20 -4.70
CA THR A 23 8.28 2.33 -3.54
C THR A 23 7.86 3.00 -2.23
N ILE A 24 7.16 2.25 -1.40
CA ILE A 24 6.91 2.59 0.00
C ILE A 24 7.56 1.55 0.90
N SER A 25 7.74 1.88 2.17
CA SER A 25 8.12 0.91 3.19
C SER A 25 7.04 0.80 4.24
N VAL A 26 6.68 -0.42 4.64
CA VAL A 26 5.65 -0.68 5.65
C VAL A 26 6.16 -1.66 6.70
N GLY A 27 5.85 -1.38 7.95
CA GLY A 27 6.11 -2.23 9.10
C GLY A 27 7.35 -1.86 9.92
N THR A 28 7.50 -2.58 11.04
CA THR A 28 8.69 -2.54 11.90
C THR A 28 9.14 -3.97 12.23
N PRO A 29 10.26 -4.48 11.68
CA PRO A 29 11.14 -3.82 10.72
C PRO A 29 10.45 -3.51 9.39
N ALA A 30 10.92 -2.46 8.73
CA ALA A 30 10.32 -1.97 7.49
C ALA A 30 10.61 -2.91 6.32
N ASN A 31 9.57 -3.27 5.56
CA ASN A 31 9.66 -4.02 4.31
C ASN A 31 9.27 -3.11 3.14
N THR A 32 9.93 -3.25 2.00
CA THR A 32 9.67 -2.42 0.81
C THR A 32 8.60 -3.05 -0.08
N TYR A 33 7.68 -2.22 -0.57
CA TYR A 33 6.61 -2.59 -1.48
C TYR A 33 6.59 -1.64 -2.66
N THR A 34 6.25 -2.17 -3.84
CA THR A 34 5.98 -1.38 -5.03
C THR A 34 4.48 -1.10 -5.12
N VAL A 35 4.09 0.15 -5.31
CA VAL A 35 2.69 0.59 -5.39
C VAL A 35 2.48 1.54 -6.57
N ASP A 36 1.28 1.50 -7.12
CA ASP A 36 0.81 2.50 -8.09
C ASP A 36 0.40 3.79 -7.35
N PHE A 37 0.87 4.94 -7.83
CA PHE A 37 0.55 6.24 -7.25
C PHE A 37 -0.70 6.83 -7.89
N ASP A 38 -1.84 6.41 -7.37
CA ASP A 38 -3.16 6.74 -7.92
C ASP A 38 -3.79 7.99 -7.28
N THR A 39 -3.91 9.08 -8.05
CA THR A 39 -4.63 10.29 -7.62
C THR A 39 -6.16 10.16 -7.72
N GLY A 40 -6.66 9.09 -8.34
CA GLY A 40 -8.08 8.79 -8.54
C GLY A 40 -8.75 8.08 -7.35
N SER A 41 -8.00 7.66 -6.34
CA SER A 41 -8.51 6.97 -5.15
C SER A 41 -7.96 7.56 -3.84
N SER A 42 -8.43 7.03 -2.71
CA SER A 42 -8.06 7.50 -1.37
C SER A 42 -7.53 6.40 -0.44
N ASP A 43 -7.44 5.16 -0.93
CA ASP A 43 -7.13 3.99 -0.13
C ASP A 43 -5.75 3.41 -0.52
N LEU A 44 -5.07 2.82 0.46
CA LEU A 44 -3.87 2.00 0.23
C LEU A 44 -4.20 0.56 0.58
N PHE A 45 -3.88 -0.37 -0.31
CA PHE A 45 -3.96 -1.79 -0.06
C PHE A 45 -2.70 -2.50 -0.57
N LEU A 46 -2.26 -3.49 0.19
CA LEU A 46 -1.14 -4.38 -0.17
C LEU A 46 -1.66 -5.82 -0.21
N PRO A 47 -1.05 -6.70 -1.04
CA PRO A 47 -1.33 -8.14 -1.00
C PRO A 47 -1.23 -8.71 0.41
N GLY A 48 -2.31 -9.24 0.95
CA GLY A 48 -2.32 -9.90 2.26
C GLY A 48 -1.85 -11.36 2.19
N PRO A 49 -1.59 -12.02 3.34
CA PRO A 49 -1.11 -13.41 3.39
C PRO A 49 -2.08 -14.42 2.79
N ASN A 50 -3.37 -14.08 2.79
CA ASN A 50 -4.44 -14.89 2.23
C ASN A 50 -4.72 -14.58 0.76
N CYS A 51 -3.96 -13.66 0.14
CA CYS A 51 -4.09 -13.42 -1.29
C CYS A 51 -3.53 -14.62 -2.07
N GLY A 52 -4.39 -15.25 -2.87
CA GLY A 52 -4.04 -16.43 -3.64
C GLY A 52 -3.21 -16.13 -4.88
N SER A 53 -3.49 -16.84 -5.97
CA SER A 53 -2.72 -16.74 -7.22
C SER A 53 -2.76 -15.36 -7.88
N THR A 54 -3.76 -14.53 -7.59
CA THR A 54 -3.89 -13.17 -8.13
C THR A 54 -2.80 -12.21 -7.65
N CYS A 55 -2.16 -12.49 -6.51
CA CYS A 55 -1.04 -11.71 -5.99
C CYS A 55 0.33 -12.36 -6.25
N SER A 56 0.38 -13.42 -7.07
CA SER A 56 1.64 -14.11 -7.37
C SER A 56 2.66 -13.15 -7.99
N GLY A 57 3.89 -13.16 -7.46
CA GLY A 57 4.97 -12.27 -7.91
C GLY A 57 5.00 -10.90 -7.23
N HIS A 58 4.00 -10.55 -6.40
CA HIS A 58 4.01 -9.33 -5.60
C HIS A 58 4.53 -9.59 -4.17
N ALA A 59 5.13 -8.56 -3.57
CA ALA A 59 5.49 -8.58 -2.15
C ALA A 59 4.22 -8.64 -1.29
N VAL A 60 4.20 -9.60 -0.36
CA VAL A 60 3.06 -9.83 0.54
C VAL A 60 3.29 -9.08 1.85
N TYR A 61 2.32 -8.26 2.24
CA TYR A 61 2.29 -7.64 3.55
C TYR A 61 1.85 -8.68 4.59
N ASN A 62 2.79 -9.07 5.45
CA ASN A 62 2.50 -9.93 6.59
C ASN A 62 2.39 -9.07 7.88
N PRO A 63 1.17 -8.79 8.37
CA PRO A 63 1.00 -7.97 9.57
C PRO A 63 1.65 -8.61 10.82
N SER A 64 1.80 -9.94 10.87
CA SER A 64 2.43 -10.64 12.00
C SER A 64 3.94 -10.44 12.10
N SER A 65 4.60 -9.99 11.03
CA SER A 65 6.04 -9.72 11.04
C SER A 65 6.40 -8.27 11.38
N SER A 66 5.41 -7.44 11.70
CA SER A 66 5.59 -6.03 12.07
C SER A 66 5.17 -5.77 13.52
N SER A 67 6.05 -5.19 14.32
CA SER A 67 5.74 -4.82 15.72
C SER A 67 4.86 -3.58 15.84
N THR A 68 4.67 -2.83 14.75
CA THR A 68 3.82 -1.63 14.69
C THR A 68 2.47 -1.88 14.02
N SER A 69 2.27 -3.08 13.47
CA SER A 69 0.99 -3.50 12.93
C SER A 69 -0.06 -3.62 14.03
N LYS A 70 -1.26 -3.14 13.74
CA LYS A 70 -2.44 -3.31 14.57
C LYS A 70 -3.65 -3.58 13.68
N ASP A 71 -4.25 -4.74 13.89
CA ASP A 71 -5.54 -5.10 13.30
C ASP A 71 -6.63 -4.15 13.81
N LEU A 72 -7.42 -3.62 12.88
CA LEU A 72 -8.56 -2.76 13.19
C LEU A 72 -9.87 -3.54 13.38
N GLY A 73 -9.88 -4.85 13.14
CA GLY A 73 -11.06 -5.71 13.23
C GLY A 73 -12.13 -5.36 12.20
N LYS A 74 -11.72 -4.81 11.05
CA LYS A 74 -12.60 -4.37 9.97
C LYS A 74 -12.18 -4.99 8.66
N THR A 75 -13.16 -5.26 7.80
CA THR A 75 -12.93 -5.66 6.41
C THR A 75 -13.18 -4.51 5.46
N PHE A 76 -12.69 -4.62 4.23
CA PHE A 76 -13.03 -3.73 3.13
C PHE A 76 -13.37 -4.55 1.87
N SER A 77 -14.15 -3.94 0.99
CA SER A 77 -14.49 -4.48 -0.33
C SER A 77 -14.58 -3.30 -1.31
N LEU A 78 -13.88 -3.40 -2.44
CA LEU A 78 -13.92 -2.42 -3.52
C LEU A 78 -14.32 -3.13 -4.82
N LEU A 79 -15.08 -2.42 -5.64
CA LEU A 79 -15.48 -2.80 -7.00
C LEU A 79 -14.91 -1.78 -7.96
N TYR A 80 -14.10 -2.22 -8.91
CA TYR A 80 -13.55 -1.39 -9.96
C TYR A 80 -14.55 -1.25 -11.12
N GLY A 81 -14.35 -0.25 -11.98
CA GLY A 81 -15.22 0.00 -13.12
C GLY A 81 -15.19 -1.08 -14.21
N ASP A 82 -14.27 -2.03 -14.12
CA ASP A 82 -14.15 -3.20 -14.99
C ASP A 82 -14.78 -4.48 -14.37
N ASP A 83 -15.60 -4.31 -13.33
CA ASP A 83 -16.23 -5.36 -12.52
C ASP A 83 -15.27 -6.26 -11.73
N SER A 84 -13.97 -5.94 -11.71
CA SER A 84 -13.03 -6.62 -10.81
C SER A 84 -13.23 -6.17 -9.36
N THR A 85 -12.86 -7.03 -8.41
CA THR A 85 -13.04 -6.76 -6.98
C THR A 85 -11.77 -7.00 -6.20
N VAL A 86 -11.58 -6.22 -5.14
CA VAL A 86 -10.60 -6.50 -4.10
C VAL A 86 -11.31 -6.51 -2.75
N THR A 87 -10.96 -7.49 -1.92
CA THR A 87 -11.45 -7.59 -0.55
C THR A 87 -10.28 -7.84 0.37
N GLY A 88 -10.43 -7.45 1.64
CA GLY A 88 -9.38 -7.67 2.63
C GLY A 88 -9.75 -7.18 4.01
N GLU A 89 -8.73 -7.15 4.85
CA GLU A 89 -8.78 -6.72 6.26
C GLU A 89 -8.01 -5.40 6.41
N GLN A 90 -8.44 -4.55 7.33
CA GLN A 90 -7.83 -3.25 7.57
C GLN A 90 -6.85 -3.30 8.74
N TYR A 91 -5.65 -2.79 8.51
CA TYR A 91 -4.60 -2.66 9.51
C TYR A 91 -4.12 -1.21 9.57
N THR A 92 -3.67 -0.78 10.76
CA THR A 92 -2.75 0.35 10.86
C THR A 92 -1.34 -0.18 11.04
N ASP A 93 -0.37 0.39 10.33
CA ASP A 93 1.05 0.11 10.52
C ASP A 93 1.87 1.38 10.23
N THR A 94 3.15 1.36 10.59
CA THR A 94 4.10 2.40 10.22
C THR A 94 4.39 2.31 8.73
N LEU A 95 4.08 3.39 8.00
CA LEU A 95 4.40 3.55 6.59
C LEU A 95 5.49 4.61 6.46
N SER A 96 6.42 4.43 5.54
CA SER A 96 7.38 5.45 5.16
C SER A 96 7.45 5.62 3.66
N ILE A 97 7.51 6.88 3.22
CA ILE A 97 7.59 7.28 1.82
C ILE A 97 8.52 8.49 1.69
N SER A 98 9.52 8.41 0.80
CA SER A 98 10.44 9.52 0.54
C SER A 98 11.05 10.17 1.80
N GLY A 99 11.34 9.37 2.83
CA GLY A 99 11.89 9.86 4.12
C GLY A 99 10.88 10.47 5.08
N LEU A 100 9.58 10.38 4.78
CA LEU A 100 8.47 10.77 5.65
C LEU A 100 7.83 9.53 6.26
N THR A 101 7.45 9.59 7.53
CA THR A 101 6.81 8.51 8.30
C THR A 101 5.59 9.05 9.03
#